data_AF-A0A2V7UXJ3-F1
#
_entry.id   AF-A0A2V7UXJ3-F1
#
_cell.length_a   1.000
_cell.length_b   1.000
_cell.length_c   1.000
_cell.angle_alpha   90.00
_cell.angle_beta   90.00
_cell.angle_gamma   90.00
#
_symmetry.space_group_name_H-M   'P 1'
#
loop_
_entity.id
_entity.type
_entity.pdbx_description
1 polymer ?
#
loop_
_entity_poly.entity_id
_entity_poly.type
_entity_poly.pdbx_seq_one_letter_code
_entity_poly.pdbx_strand_id
1 'polypeptide(L)'
;MPYAVGIDVGGTHVKAASVSEAGDVLDRAEARTRDGEPGAFVEAARALLGELESRRAEPASWIGVAAPGVAARDGRAVASMPAGKLAGLQGLVWQEALAARAPVRVLNDAHAALLGEAWKGAAAGARDAVLLTLGTGVGGAILSGGRLLEGHLGRAGHFGHLCLDPDGRASIAGMPGGLEVVVGNGTVAERSGGRFRDTRALVAAHLAGDHDASAVWLRSVWVLACAIASIVNAVDPEVVILGGGVALAGPALFDPLARDLDRVEWRPLGRAVRIVPAALGDLAGALGAARRAMEAAGPSAGPAAEYLQRCHGLVEVVAAQQGPIARAADLFAGAILAGRMVHVFGSGHSRIMVEETWPRYGSFPGFNPIVELSLTHHAPVVGANGQRQAMFLENVPGLAERILRNFDIRPPDAALVVSSSGCNVVSVEMAEGFRARGLNVVAVVSRRHCDASRSRHPRGLKLPDVSDVVLDTGAPPGDAMVSLPGLTTPVSPGSTVGGCLLVNAVKAEVAARLVRAGHPPTVLTAPATVGAEASEALFESAYDEHARRLARLYAGLGSKGGAG
;
A
#
# COMPACT_ATOMS: atom_id res chain seq x y z
N MET A 1 -12.85 -27.45 -11.92
CA MET A 1 -12.25 -26.94 -10.66
C MET A 1 -11.42 -25.74 -11.03
N PRO A 2 -11.47 -24.63 -10.28
CA PRO A 2 -10.72 -23.44 -10.65
C PRO A 2 -9.21 -23.76 -10.71
N TYR A 3 -8.57 -23.27 -11.76
CA TYR A 3 -7.16 -23.48 -12.02
C TYR A 3 -6.58 -22.24 -12.69
N ALA A 4 -5.27 -22.05 -12.55
CA ALA A 4 -4.54 -20.97 -13.19
C ALA A 4 -3.73 -21.50 -14.37
N VAL A 5 -3.53 -20.66 -15.39
CA VAL A 5 -2.54 -20.89 -16.45
C VAL A 5 -1.45 -19.85 -16.34
N GLY A 6 -0.21 -20.29 -16.24
CA GLY A 6 0.96 -19.43 -16.32
C GLY A 6 1.67 -19.65 -17.63
N ILE A 7 2.05 -18.56 -18.30
CA ILE A 7 2.77 -18.57 -19.58
C ILE A 7 4.09 -17.83 -19.36
N ASP A 8 5.21 -18.43 -19.74
CA ASP A 8 6.54 -17.84 -19.72
C ASP A 8 7.04 -17.64 -21.15
N VAL A 9 7.17 -16.37 -21.54
CA VAL A 9 7.54 -15.95 -22.90
C VAL A 9 9.04 -15.70 -22.96
N GLY A 10 9.80 -16.75 -23.24
CA GLY A 10 11.24 -16.66 -23.47
C GLY A 10 11.60 -16.34 -24.93
N GLY A 11 12.86 -15.98 -25.18
CA GLY A 11 13.35 -15.68 -26.53
C GLY A 11 13.46 -16.90 -27.46
N THR A 12 13.46 -18.12 -26.92
CA THR A 12 13.59 -19.36 -27.72
C THR A 12 12.32 -20.21 -27.67
N HIS A 13 11.74 -20.35 -26.48
CA HIS A 13 10.51 -21.10 -26.25
C HIS A 13 9.52 -20.28 -25.43
N VAL A 14 8.24 -20.44 -25.75
CA VAL A 14 7.12 -20.07 -24.88
C VAL A 14 6.70 -21.33 -24.15
N LYS A 15 6.65 -21.28 -22.82
CA LYS A 15 6.31 -22.41 -21.95
C LYS A 15 5.03 -22.08 -21.20
N ALA A 16 4.15 -23.04 -21.03
CA ALA A 16 2.91 -22.84 -20.28
C ALA A 16 2.63 -24.03 -19.36
N ALA A 17 2.02 -23.72 -18.22
CA ALA A 17 1.56 -24.74 -17.27
C ALA A 17 0.19 -24.37 -16.71
N SER A 18 -0.70 -25.36 -16.61
CA SER A 18 -1.91 -25.24 -15.81
C SER A 18 -1.62 -25.73 -14.38
N VAL A 19 -2.10 -25.01 -13.38
CA VAL A 19 -1.83 -25.30 -11.96
C VAL A 19 -3.11 -25.22 -11.12
N SER A 20 -3.22 -26.10 -10.12
CA SER A 20 -4.30 -26.06 -9.14
C SER A 20 -4.19 -24.82 -8.23
N GLU A 21 -5.25 -24.53 -7.45
CA GLU A 21 -5.17 -23.48 -6.42
C GLU A 21 -4.08 -23.76 -5.36
N ALA A 22 -3.82 -25.04 -5.09
CA ALA A 22 -2.75 -25.44 -4.20
C ALA A 22 -1.37 -25.31 -4.84
N GLY A 23 -1.29 -25.10 -6.16
CA GLY A 23 -0.05 -24.97 -6.94
C GLY A 23 0.52 -26.27 -7.47
N ASP A 24 -0.30 -27.31 -7.59
CA ASP A 24 0.11 -28.57 -8.22
C ASP A 24 0.03 -28.41 -9.74
N VAL A 25 1.07 -28.82 -10.45
CA VAL A 25 1.10 -28.75 -11.92
C VAL A 25 0.19 -29.82 -12.48
N LEU A 26 -0.83 -29.40 -13.23
CA LEU A 26 -1.83 -30.27 -13.83
C LEU A 26 -1.41 -30.70 -15.24
N ASP A 27 -1.05 -29.73 -16.07
CA ASP A 27 -0.59 -29.94 -17.45
C ASP A 27 0.55 -28.98 -17.80
N ARG A 28 1.34 -29.35 -18.81
CA ARG A 28 2.46 -28.55 -19.34
C ARG A 28 2.42 -28.59 -20.86
N ALA A 29 2.76 -27.48 -21.48
CA ALA A 29 2.90 -27.36 -22.93
C ALA A 29 4.01 -26.35 -23.27
N GLU A 30 4.64 -26.53 -24.42
CA GLU A 30 5.68 -25.60 -24.91
C GLU A 30 5.62 -25.46 -26.43
N ALA A 31 6.04 -24.30 -26.91
CA ALA A 31 6.15 -23.99 -28.33
C ALA A 31 7.40 -23.15 -28.59
N ARG A 32 7.93 -23.20 -29.82
CA ARG A 32 9.00 -22.29 -30.24
C ARG A 32 8.48 -20.87 -30.35
N THR A 33 9.24 -19.92 -29.83
CA THR A 33 8.91 -18.48 -29.87
C THR A 33 8.89 -17.93 -31.29
N ARG A 34 9.76 -18.45 -32.18
CA ARG A 34 9.99 -17.95 -33.55
C ARG A 34 10.29 -16.44 -33.57
N ASP A 35 11.25 -16.02 -32.74
CA ASP A 35 11.68 -14.62 -32.66
C ASP A 35 12.18 -14.13 -34.04
N GLY A 36 11.74 -12.95 -34.46
CA GLY A 36 11.94 -12.40 -35.82
C GLY A 36 10.73 -12.48 -36.75
N GLU A 37 9.74 -13.33 -36.45
CA GLU A 37 8.43 -13.31 -37.10
C GLU A 37 7.47 -12.41 -36.29
N PRO A 38 6.95 -11.29 -36.84
CA PRO A 38 6.07 -10.39 -36.10
C PRO A 38 4.84 -11.10 -35.52
N GLY A 39 4.64 -11.01 -34.21
CA GLY A 39 3.48 -11.59 -33.51
C GLY A 39 3.55 -13.11 -33.27
N ALA A 40 4.57 -13.83 -33.74
CA ALA A 40 4.63 -15.29 -33.62
C ALA A 40 4.65 -15.80 -32.18
N PHE A 41 5.27 -15.06 -31.25
CA PHE A 41 5.27 -15.41 -29.83
C PHE A 41 3.89 -15.25 -29.17
N VAL A 42 3.07 -14.31 -29.66
CA VAL A 42 1.68 -14.12 -29.19
C VAL A 42 0.81 -15.28 -29.68
N GLU A 43 0.95 -15.67 -30.95
CA GLU A 43 0.26 -16.83 -31.50
C GLU A 43 0.66 -18.12 -30.77
N ALA A 44 1.94 -18.28 -30.45
CA ALA A 44 2.41 -19.40 -29.64
C ALA A 44 1.77 -19.39 -28.24
N ALA A 45 1.77 -18.25 -27.53
CA ALA A 45 1.15 -18.12 -26.22
C ALA A 45 -0.37 -18.40 -26.25
N ARG A 46 -1.07 -17.88 -27.26
CA ARG A 46 -2.51 -18.10 -27.47
C ARG A 46 -2.82 -19.57 -27.78
N ALA A 47 -2.02 -20.21 -28.63
CA ALA A 47 -2.17 -21.63 -28.95
C ALA A 47 -1.97 -22.51 -27.71
N LEU A 48 -0.93 -22.23 -26.90
CA LEU A 48 -0.67 -22.96 -25.66
C LEU A 48 -1.80 -22.77 -24.63
N LEU A 49 -2.34 -21.55 -24.49
CA LEU A 49 -3.49 -21.31 -23.63
C LEU A 49 -4.69 -22.14 -24.09
N GLY A 50 -5.04 -22.09 -25.38
CA GLY A 50 -6.16 -22.84 -25.94
C GLY A 50 -5.98 -24.36 -25.82
N GLU A 51 -4.76 -24.86 -25.98
CA GLU A 51 -4.42 -26.27 -25.76
C GLU A 51 -4.66 -26.69 -24.32
N LEU A 52 -4.17 -25.92 -23.34
CA LEU A 52 -4.35 -26.21 -21.93
C LEU A 52 -5.84 -26.13 -21.53
N GLU A 53 -6.57 -25.09 -21.96
CA GLU A 53 -8.01 -24.97 -21.70
C GLU A 53 -8.81 -26.12 -22.32
N SER A 54 -8.43 -26.57 -23.52
CA SER A 54 -9.06 -27.72 -24.18
C SER A 54 -8.86 -29.02 -23.39
N ARG A 55 -7.65 -29.27 -22.88
CA ARG A 55 -7.38 -30.44 -22.02
C ARG A 55 -8.17 -30.41 -20.70
N ARG A 56 -8.47 -29.22 -20.17
CA ARG A 56 -9.27 -29.04 -18.94
C ARG A 56 -10.77 -29.01 -19.18
N ALA A 57 -11.22 -28.89 -20.44
CA ALA A 57 -12.61 -28.73 -20.84
C ALA A 57 -13.33 -27.52 -20.19
N GLU A 58 -12.60 -26.58 -19.60
CA GLU A 58 -13.11 -25.36 -18.97
C GLU A 58 -12.06 -24.23 -19.07
N PRO A 59 -12.46 -22.95 -19.25
CA PRO A 59 -11.52 -21.83 -19.29
C PRO A 59 -10.73 -21.66 -17.99
N ALA A 60 -9.51 -21.14 -18.09
CA ALA A 60 -8.70 -20.84 -16.92
C ALA A 60 -9.35 -19.75 -16.05
N SER A 61 -9.32 -19.92 -14.73
CA SER A 61 -9.85 -18.92 -13.78
C SER A 61 -8.89 -17.76 -13.57
N TRP A 62 -7.58 -17.99 -13.76
CA TRP A 62 -6.52 -17.00 -13.65
C TRP A 62 -5.49 -17.21 -14.74
N ILE A 63 -5.03 -16.13 -15.37
CA ILE A 63 -4.01 -16.21 -16.41
C ILE A 63 -2.87 -15.26 -16.08
N GLY A 64 -1.66 -15.81 -16.01
CA GLY A 64 -0.43 -15.07 -15.78
C GLY A 64 0.50 -15.16 -16.98
N VAL A 65 1.18 -14.06 -17.29
CA VAL A 65 2.23 -14.01 -18.33
C VAL A 65 3.51 -13.46 -17.72
N ALA A 66 4.58 -14.24 -17.78
CA ALA A 66 5.95 -13.81 -17.53
C ALA A 66 6.60 -13.46 -18.87
N ALA A 67 7.25 -12.29 -18.93
CA ALA A 67 7.92 -11.83 -20.13
C ALA A 67 9.15 -10.97 -19.76
N PRO A 68 10.17 -10.89 -20.63
CA PRO A 68 11.34 -10.07 -20.37
C PRO A 68 11.00 -8.57 -20.40
N GLY A 69 11.78 -7.79 -19.64
CA GLY A 69 11.60 -6.34 -19.51
C GLY A 69 10.87 -5.95 -18.23
N VAL A 70 10.49 -4.68 -18.15
CA VAL A 70 9.86 -4.07 -16.98
C VAL A 70 8.35 -4.10 -17.15
N ALA A 71 7.64 -4.79 -16.26
CA ALA A 71 6.17 -4.85 -16.29
C ALA A 71 5.53 -3.49 -15.99
N ALA A 72 4.41 -3.19 -16.64
CA ALA A 72 3.61 -1.99 -16.37
C ALA A 72 2.96 -2.08 -14.98
N ARG A 73 2.77 -0.93 -14.32
CA ARG A 73 2.17 -0.85 -12.96
C ARG A 73 0.74 -1.37 -12.88
N ASP A 74 0.00 -1.31 -13.98
CA ASP A 74 -1.36 -1.87 -14.07
C ASP A 74 -1.37 -3.41 -14.24
N GLY A 75 -0.18 -4.01 -14.43
CA GLY A 75 0.02 -5.44 -14.61
C GLY A 75 -0.53 -5.99 -15.92
N ARG A 76 -0.73 -5.16 -16.95
CA ARG A 76 -1.36 -5.58 -18.23
C ARG A 76 -0.40 -5.81 -19.39
N ALA A 77 0.81 -5.25 -19.31
CA ALA A 77 1.78 -5.22 -20.39
C ALA A 77 3.22 -5.16 -19.86
N VAL A 78 4.20 -5.33 -20.76
CA VAL A 78 5.58 -4.91 -20.54
C VAL A 78 5.70 -3.43 -20.95
N ALA A 79 6.09 -2.56 -20.02
CA ALA A 79 6.19 -1.12 -20.24
C ALA A 79 7.48 -0.71 -20.96
N SER A 80 8.60 -1.41 -20.69
CA SER A 80 9.89 -1.05 -21.25
C SER A 80 10.79 -2.28 -21.42
N MET A 81 11.48 -2.37 -22.55
CA MET A 81 12.50 -3.39 -22.79
C MET A 81 13.61 -2.86 -23.73
N PRO A 82 14.84 -3.41 -23.66
CA PRO A 82 15.88 -3.13 -24.64
C PRO A 82 15.43 -3.54 -26.06
N ALA A 83 15.82 -2.76 -27.08
CA ALA A 83 15.46 -3.03 -28.46
C ALA A 83 16.08 -4.34 -28.99
N GLY A 84 15.40 -5.01 -29.93
CA GLY A 84 15.96 -6.09 -30.74
C GLY A 84 15.62 -7.52 -30.31
N LYS A 85 14.75 -7.72 -29.33
CA LYS A 85 14.17 -9.05 -28.98
C LYS A 85 12.65 -8.95 -28.89
N LEU A 86 11.93 -9.99 -29.31
CA LEU A 86 10.47 -10.09 -29.20
C LEU A 86 9.76 -8.82 -29.71
N ALA A 87 10.02 -8.47 -30.97
CA ALA A 87 9.47 -7.26 -31.58
C ALA A 87 7.94 -7.21 -31.43
N GLY A 88 7.43 -6.14 -30.81
CA GLY A 88 6.00 -5.95 -30.52
C GLY A 88 5.56 -6.33 -29.10
N LEU A 89 6.46 -6.79 -28.22
CA LEU A 89 6.12 -7.09 -26.82
C LEU A 89 5.86 -5.82 -25.97
N GLN A 90 6.63 -4.76 -26.18
CA GLN A 90 6.49 -3.52 -25.42
C GLN A 90 5.12 -2.86 -25.70
N GLY A 91 4.35 -2.60 -24.65
CA GLY A 91 3.01 -2.00 -24.74
C GLY A 91 1.90 -2.96 -25.17
N LEU A 92 2.20 -4.25 -25.40
CA LEU A 92 1.19 -5.25 -25.77
C LEU A 92 0.25 -5.54 -24.61
N VAL A 93 -1.04 -5.28 -24.80
CA VAL A 93 -2.09 -5.60 -23.81
C VAL A 93 -2.44 -7.08 -23.90
N TRP A 94 -1.93 -7.87 -22.94
CA TRP A 94 -2.01 -9.34 -23.01
C TRP A 94 -3.44 -9.90 -22.89
N GLN A 95 -4.36 -9.17 -22.26
CA GLN A 95 -5.78 -9.54 -22.20
C GLN A 95 -6.37 -9.73 -23.61
N GLU A 96 -6.11 -8.75 -24.48
CA GLU A 96 -6.63 -8.72 -25.85
C GLU A 96 -5.83 -9.67 -26.74
N ALA A 97 -4.50 -9.69 -26.55
CA ALA A 97 -3.57 -10.52 -27.31
C ALA A 97 -3.82 -12.02 -27.14
N LEU A 98 -4.36 -12.46 -26.00
CA LEU A 98 -4.76 -13.86 -25.77
C LEU A 98 -6.24 -14.12 -26.03
N ALA A 99 -7.06 -13.07 -26.24
CA ALA A 99 -8.53 -13.16 -26.20
C ALA A 99 -9.04 -13.90 -24.94
N ALA A 100 -8.36 -13.68 -23.82
CA ALA A 100 -8.60 -14.37 -22.57
C ALA A 100 -9.93 -13.96 -21.93
N ARG A 101 -10.64 -14.92 -21.32
CA ARG A 101 -11.88 -14.64 -20.56
C ARG A 101 -11.59 -14.17 -19.14
N ALA A 102 -10.56 -14.72 -18.51
CA ALA A 102 -10.10 -14.30 -17.19
C ALA A 102 -9.13 -13.10 -17.28
N PRO A 103 -9.02 -12.28 -16.23
CA PRO A 103 -8.02 -11.22 -16.15
C PRO A 103 -6.60 -11.78 -16.31
N VAL A 104 -5.84 -11.16 -17.22
CA VAL A 104 -4.42 -11.47 -17.43
C VAL A 104 -3.55 -10.58 -16.56
N ARG A 105 -2.53 -11.16 -15.93
CA ARG A 105 -1.51 -10.44 -15.15
C ARG A 105 -0.12 -10.68 -15.70
N VAL A 106 0.62 -9.61 -15.90
CA VAL A 106 1.97 -9.63 -16.49
C VAL A 106 3.02 -9.38 -15.43
N LEU A 107 4.12 -10.15 -15.46
CA LEU A 107 5.33 -9.92 -14.68
C LEU A 107 6.57 -9.94 -15.56
N ASN A 108 7.63 -9.35 -15.02
CA ASN A 108 8.98 -9.68 -15.43
C ASN A 108 9.28 -11.18 -15.22
N ASP A 109 10.06 -11.77 -16.12
CA ASP A 109 10.50 -13.17 -16.10
C ASP A 109 11.24 -13.59 -14.82
N ALA A 110 12.22 -12.81 -14.37
CA ALA A 110 12.95 -13.11 -13.14
C ALA A 110 12.09 -12.92 -11.88
N HIS A 111 11.21 -11.90 -11.87
CA HIS A 111 10.20 -11.73 -10.82
C HIS A 111 9.26 -12.93 -10.73
N ALA A 112 8.75 -13.39 -11.87
CA ALA A 112 7.93 -14.59 -11.94
C ALA A 112 8.72 -15.81 -11.46
N ALA A 113 9.95 -16.03 -11.93
CA ALA A 113 10.77 -17.14 -11.47
C ALA A 113 10.94 -17.17 -9.94
N LEU A 114 11.18 -16.02 -9.30
CA LEU A 114 11.26 -15.95 -7.83
C LEU A 114 9.92 -16.23 -7.15
N LEU A 115 8.79 -15.73 -7.66
CA LEU A 115 7.48 -16.10 -7.11
C LEU A 115 7.24 -17.61 -7.20
N GLY A 116 7.62 -18.22 -8.31
CA GLY A 116 7.52 -19.66 -8.49
C GLY A 116 8.34 -20.40 -7.43
N GLU A 117 9.63 -20.04 -7.31
CA GLU A 117 10.55 -20.67 -6.36
C GLU A 117 10.15 -20.45 -4.89
N ALA A 118 9.59 -19.28 -4.56
CA ALA A 118 9.05 -18.99 -3.23
C ALA A 118 7.74 -19.73 -2.94
N TRP A 119 6.98 -20.09 -3.98
CA TRP A 119 5.71 -20.80 -3.82
C TRP A 119 5.90 -22.32 -3.72
N LYS A 120 6.64 -22.91 -4.66
CA LYS A 120 6.76 -24.38 -4.82
C LYS A 120 8.18 -24.88 -5.03
N GLY A 121 9.18 -24.00 -5.01
CA GLY A 121 10.57 -24.34 -5.27
C GLY A 121 11.48 -24.19 -4.07
N ALA A 122 12.73 -23.78 -4.35
CA ALA A 122 13.84 -23.78 -3.41
C ALA A 122 13.70 -22.77 -2.25
N ALA A 123 12.77 -21.82 -2.38
CA ALA A 123 12.44 -20.83 -1.35
C ALA A 123 11.03 -21.03 -0.76
N ALA A 124 10.41 -22.20 -0.94
CA ALA A 124 9.15 -22.51 -0.29
C ALA A 124 9.24 -22.28 1.24
N GLY A 125 8.41 -21.36 1.75
CA GLY A 125 8.36 -20.98 3.16
C GLY A 125 9.30 -19.85 3.59
N ALA A 126 10.22 -19.39 2.73
CA ALA A 126 11.04 -18.22 3.01
C ALA A 126 10.23 -16.92 2.85
N ARG A 127 10.51 -15.94 3.70
CA ARG A 127 9.93 -14.58 3.62
C ARG A 127 10.87 -13.61 2.92
N ASP A 128 12.18 -13.80 3.11
CA ASP A 128 13.20 -12.95 2.51
C ASP A 128 14.10 -13.82 1.62
N ALA A 129 14.08 -13.58 0.31
CA ALA A 129 14.78 -14.40 -0.67
C ALA A 129 15.24 -13.59 -1.86
N VAL A 130 16.37 -13.97 -2.44
CA VAL A 130 16.89 -13.40 -3.70
C VAL A 130 17.01 -14.52 -4.71
N LEU A 131 16.68 -14.22 -5.97
CA LEU A 131 16.95 -15.11 -7.09
C LEU A 131 17.82 -14.40 -8.12
N LEU A 132 18.81 -15.12 -8.65
CA LEU A 132 19.64 -14.72 -9.78
C LEU A 132 19.44 -15.73 -10.92
N THR A 133 19.02 -15.26 -12.08
CA THR A 133 18.94 -16.08 -13.30
C THR A 133 20.20 -15.90 -14.13
N LEU A 134 21.05 -16.92 -14.17
CA LEU A 134 22.33 -16.91 -14.88
C LEU A 134 22.17 -17.61 -16.24
N GLY A 135 21.76 -16.84 -17.25
CA GLY A 135 21.49 -17.33 -18.61
C GLY A 135 22.38 -16.65 -19.65
N THR A 136 21.82 -16.33 -20.82
CA THR A 136 22.49 -15.44 -21.80
C THR A 136 22.91 -14.13 -21.14
N GLY A 137 22.01 -13.58 -20.32
CA GLY A 137 22.25 -12.44 -19.45
C GLY A 137 22.17 -12.80 -17.96
N VAL A 138 22.09 -11.80 -17.10
CA VAL A 138 21.83 -11.98 -15.66
C VAL A 138 20.57 -11.22 -15.25
N GLY A 139 19.53 -11.95 -14.88
CA GLY A 139 18.33 -11.39 -14.28
C GLY A 139 18.33 -11.58 -12.76
N GLY A 140 17.34 -11.00 -12.10
CA GLY A 140 17.12 -11.27 -10.70
C GLY A 140 15.85 -10.67 -10.12
N ALA A 141 15.59 -11.01 -8.86
CA ALA A 141 14.41 -10.60 -8.14
C ALA A 141 14.67 -10.62 -6.63
N ILE A 142 13.86 -9.88 -5.88
CA ILE A 142 13.91 -9.81 -4.41
C ILE A 142 12.52 -10.07 -3.86
N LEU A 143 12.42 -10.98 -2.90
CA LEU A 143 11.28 -11.20 -2.03
C LEU A 143 11.66 -10.65 -0.66
N SER A 144 10.85 -9.78 -0.07
CA SER A 144 11.07 -9.30 1.29
C SER A 144 9.77 -9.28 2.10
N GLY A 145 9.83 -9.79 3.33
CA GLY A 145 8.68 -9.92 4.22
C GLY A 145 7.55 -10.80 3.65
N GLY A 146 7.84 -11.67 2.68
CA GLY A 146 6.88 -12.51 1.95
C GLY A 146 6.23 -11.81 0.75
N ARG A 147 6.75 -10.66 0.32
CA ARG A 147 6.23 -9.89 -0.81
C ARG A 147 7.30 -9.68 -1.87
N LEU A 148 6.94 -9.84 -3.14
CA LEU A 148 7.84 -9.49 -4.23
C LEU A 148 8.09 -7.98 -4.22
N LEU A 149 9.37 -7.59 -4.23
CA LEU A 149 9.77 -6.21 -4.37
C LEU A 149 9.83 -5.83 -5.85
N GLU A 150 8.88 -5.02 -6.30
CA GLU A 150 8.81 -4.52 -7.68
C GLU A 150 9.52 -3.15 -7.82
N GLY A 151 9.59 -2.37 -6.74
CA GLY A 151 10.17 -1.03 -6.72
C GLY A 151 9.30 0.02 -7.43
N HIS A 152 9.79 1.25 -7.57
CA HIS A 152 8.99 2.37 -8.09
C HIS A 152 8.53 2.18 -9.55
N LEU A 153 9.38 1.61 -10.42
CA LEU A 153 9.04 1.41 -11.83
C LEU A 153 8.86 -0.05 -12.22
N GLY A 154 8.96 -1.01 -11.30
CA GLY A 154 9.04 -2.45 -11.64
C GLY A 154 10.47 -2.96 -11.86
N ARG A 155 11.51 -2.15 -11.54
CA ARG A 155 12.93 -2.44 -11.80
C ARG A 155 13.67 -3.10 -10.62
N ALA A 156 13.06 -3.26 -9.45
CA ALA A 156 13.77 -3.85 -8.33
C ALA A 156 14.30 -5.26 -8.68
N GLY A 157 15.49 -5.62 -8.20
CA GLY A 157 16.11 -6.92 -8.45
C GLY A 157 16.81 -7.11 -9.81
N HIS A 158 16.90 -6.10 -10.68
CA HIS A 158 17.64 -6.19 -11.96
C HIS A 158 19.18 -6.19 -11.75
N PHE A 159 19.69 -7.23 -11.10
CA PHE A 159 21.06 -7.34 -10.60
C PHE A 159 22.12 -7.53 -11.69
N GLY A 160 21.74 -7.86 -12.93
CA GLY A 160 22.67 -7.91 -14.06
C GLY A 160 23.40 -6.58 -14.32
N HIS A 161 22.81 -5.47 -13.85
CA HIS A 161 23.38 -4.12 -13.95
C HIS A 161 24.04 -3.63 -12.66
N LEU A 162 24.44 -4.52 -11.75
CA LEU A 162 25.34 -4.15 -10.66
C LEU A 162 26.73 -3.84 -11.23
N CYS A 163 27.28 -2.67 -10.91
CA CYS A 163 28.66 -2.32 -11.26
C CYS A 163 29.63 -3.06 -10.35
N LEU A 164 30.48 -3.91 -10.93
CA LEU A 164 31.52 -4.66 -10.22
C LEU A 164 32.94 -4.22 -10.61
N ASP A 165 33.05 -3.47 -11.70
CA ASP A 165 34.28 -2.88 -12.18
C ASP A 165 33.97 -1.53 -12.85
N PRO A 166 34.25 -0.38 -12.21
CA PRO A 166 33.93 0.94 -12.75
C PRO A 166 34.73 1.29 -14.00
N ASP A 167 35.88 0.63 -14.20
CA ASP A 167 36.73 0.78 -15.39
C ASP A 167 36.44 -0.32 -16.43
N GLY A 168 35.50 -1.22 -16.11
CA GLY A 168 35.11 -2.35 -16.94
C GLY A 168 34.25 -1.93 -18.13
N ARG A 169 34.14 -2.85 -19.10
CA ARG A 169 33.28 -2.67 -20.27
C ARG A 169 31.83 -2.37 -19.88
N ALA A 170 31.21 -1.42 -20.58
CA ALA A 170 29.79 -1.12 -20.43
C ALA A 170 28.88 -2.26 -20.93
N SER A 171 27.83 -2.55 -20.15
CA SER A 171 26.71 -3.42 -20.54
C SER A 171 25.79 -2.73 -21.56
N ILE A 172 24.80 -3.46 -22.07
CA ILE A 172 23.77 -2.92 -22.96
C ILE A 172 22.96 -1.76 -22.36
N ALA A 173 22.95 -1.65 -21.02
CA ALA A 173 22.29 -0.57 -20.29
C ALA A 173 23.24 0.61 -19.97
N GLY A 174 24.48 0.59 -20.48
CA GLY A 174 25.50 1.61 -20.22
C GLY A 174 26.23 1.46 -18.89
N MET A 175 25.87 0.48 -18.04
CA MET A 175 26.54 0.25 -16.75
C MET A 175 27.94 -0.36 -16.97
N PRO A 176 29.03 0.25 -16.48
CA PRO A 176 30.38 -0.33 -16.54
C PRO A 176 30.50 -1.55 -15.62
N GLY A 177 31.22 -2.58 -16.08
CA GLY A 177 31.52 -3.77 -15.30
C GLY A 177 30.29 -4.49 -14.76
N GLY A 178 29.18 -4.49 -15.51
CA GLY A 178 27.93 -5.13 -15.11
C GLY A 178 28.12 -6.61 -14.77
N LEU A 179 27.45 -7.11 -13.72
CA LEU A 179 27.45 -8.55 -13.37
C LEU A 179 27.16 -9.45 -14.59
N GLU A 180 26.23 -9.02 -15.44
CA GLU A 180 25.89 -9.71 -16.69
C GLU A 180 27.10 -9.88 -17.63
N VAL A 181 27.96 -8.88 -17.72
CA VAL A 181 29.14 -8.90 -18.60
C VAL A 181 30.14 -9.96 -18.14
N VAL A 182 30.25 -10.17 -16.84
CA VAL A 182 31.27 -11.05 -16.26
C VAL A 182 30.79 -12.49 -16.11
N VAL A 183 29.50 -12.71 -15.85
CA VAL A 183 28.95 -14.05 -15.57
C VAL A 183 28.10 -14.60 -16.71
N GLY A 184 27.39 -13.74 -17.44
CA GLY A 184 26.44 -14.15 -18.49
C GLY A 184 27.04 -15.04 -19.56
N ASN A 185 26.24 -15.96 -20.09
CA ASN A 185 26.66 -16.87 -21.16
C ASN A 185 26.95 -16.14 -22.48
N GLY A 186 26.28 -15.00 -22.72
CA GLY A 186 26.43 -14.21 -23.95
C GLY A 186 27.80 -13.56 -24.13
N THR A 187 28.58 -13.42 -23.05
CA THR A 187 29.91 -12.77 -23.09
C THR A 187 31.07 -13.76 -23.03
N VAL A 188 30.80 -15.08 -23.01
CA VAL A 188 31.85 -16.10 -22.88
C VAL A 188 32.88 -16.04 -24.01
N ALA A 189 32.43 -15.87 -25.25
CA ALA A 189 33.32 -15.71 -26.40
C ALA A 189 34.25 -14.52 -26.24
N GLU A 190 33.74 -13.38 -25.79
CA GLU A 190 34.55 -12.19 -25.58
C GLU A 190 35.55 -12.36 -24.42
N ARG A 191 35.08 -12.79 -23.24
CA ARG A 191 35.94 -12.90 -22.05
C ARG A 191 36.97 -14.03 -22.14
N SER A 192 36.80 -14.95 -23.08
CA SER A 192 37.77 -16.01 -23.40
C SER A 192 38.66 -15.69 -24.61
N GLY A 193 38.58 -14.49 -25.18
CA GLY A 193 39.35 -14.11 -26.36
C GLY A 193 38.99 -14.93 -27.61
N GLY A 194 37.75 -15.41 -27.71
CA GLY A 194 37.21 -16.19 -28.81
C GLY A 194 37.36 -17.70 -28.68
N ARG A 195 38.02 -18.21 -27.64
CA ARG A 195 38.30 -19.66 -27.48
C ARG A 195 37.05 -20.49 -27.21
N PHE A 196 36.11 -19.99 -26.42
CA PHE A 196 34.91 -20.73 -26.03
C PHE A 196 33.66 -19.96 -26.45
N ARG A 197 32.73 -20.64 -27.11
CA ARG A 197 31.49 -20.00 -27.60
C ARG A 197 30.44 -19.80 -26.50
N ASP A 198 30.45 -20.68 -25.50
CA ASP A 198 29.46 -20.70 -24.43
C ASP A 198 30.04 -21.29 -23.14
N THR A 199 29.28 -21.15 -22.06
CA THR A 199 29.63 -21.59 -20.71
C THR A 199 29.85 -23.10 -20.66
N ARG A 200 29.11 -23.89 -21.44
CA ARG A 200 29.24 -25.34 -21.45
C ARG A 200 30.63 -25.76 -21.93
N ALA A 201 31.10 -25.18 -23.03
CA ALA A 201 32.42 -25.43 -23.57
C ALA A 201 33.52 -24.95 -22.61
N LEU A 202 33.34 -23.75 -22.01
CA LEU A 202 34.28 -23.19 -21.04
C LEU A 202 34.43 -24.09 -19.79
N VAL A 203 33.31 -24.50 -19.19
CA VAL A 203 33.31 -25.35 -17.99
C VAL A 203 33.86 -26.75 -18.31
N ALA A 204 33.54 -27.33 -19.46
CA ALA A 204 34.11 -28.61 -19.87
C ALA A 204 35.64 -28.55 -19.97
N ALA A 205 36.20 -27.48 -20.55
CA ALA A 205 37.64 -27.27 -20.62
C ALA A 205 38.28 -27.05 -19.24
N HIS A 206 37.63 -26.26 -18.37
CA HIS A 206 38.04 -26.09 -16.98
C HIS A 206 38.14 -27.43 -16.24
N LEU A 207 37.11 -28.28 -16.37
CA LEU A 207 37.08 -29.62 -15.75
C LEU A 207 38.12 -30.57 -16.34
N ALA A 208 38.54 -30.36 -17.59
CA ALA A 208 39.64 -31.08 -18.22
C ALA A 208 41.04 -30.57 -17.81
N GLY A 209 41.12 -29.55 -16.94
CA GLY A 209 42.37 -28.99 -16.44
C GLY A 209 43.01 -27.92 -17.33
N ASP A 210 42.27 -27.35 -18.29
CA ASP A 210 42.76 -26.21 -19.07
C ASP A 210 42.92 -24.99 -18.14
N HIS A 211 44.16 -24.52 -18.01
CA HIS A 211 44.53 -23.42 -17.12
C HIS A 211 43.85 -22.10 -17.52
N ASP A 212 43.76 -21.81 -18.81
CA ASP A 212 43.16 -20.56 -19.30
C ASP A 212 41.65 -20.59 -19.17
N ALA A 213 41.02 -21.75 -19.43
CA ALA A 213 39.60 -21.94 -19.15
C ALA A 213 39.29 -21.77 -17.65
N SER A 214 40.16 -22.31 -16.79
CA SER A 214 40.05 -22.18 -15.33
C SER A 214 40.17 -20.73 -14.88
N ALA A 215 41.11 -19.98 -15.45
CA ALA A 215 41.30 -18.56 -15.14
C ALA A 215 40.04 -17.74 -15.49
N VAL A 216 39.44 -17.98 -16.67
CA VAL A 216 38.22 -17.29 -17.09
C VAL A 216 37.02 -17.69 -16.22
N TRP A 217 36.82 -18.99 -16.01
CA TRP A 217 35.69 -19.50 -15.23
C TRP A 217 35.74 -19.07 -13.76
N LEU A 218 36.86 -19.29 -13.08
CA LEU A 218 36.99 -18.96 -11.66
C LEU A 218 36.97 -17.45 -11.42
N ARG A 219 37.41 -16.62 -12.37
CA ARG A 219 37.20 -15.17 -12.30
C ARG A 219 35.71 -14.80 -12.33
N SER A 220 34.91 -15.46 -13.18
CA SER A 220 33.45 -15.25 -13.18
C SER A 220 32.81 -15.68 -11.84
N VAL A 221 33.26 -16.80 -11.26
CA VAL A 221 32.76 -17.29 -9.97
C VAL A 221 33.12 -16.33 -8.82
N TRP A 222 34.36 -15.84 -8.77
CA TRP A 222 34.78 -14.84 -7.79
C TRP A 222 33.93 -13.57 -7.85
N VAL A 223 33.69 -13.06 -9.05
CA VAL A 223 32.88 -11.84 -9.24
C VAL A 223 31.42 -12.07 -8.85
N LEU A 224 30.88 -13.28 -9.11
CA LEU A 224 29.56 -13.67 -8.62
C LEU A 224 29.50 -13.71 -7.08
N ALA A 225 30.53 -14.22 -6.41
CA ALA A 225 30.63 -14.23 -4.94
C ALA A 225 30.57 -12.81 -4.37
N CYS A 226 31.36 -11.87 -4.90
CA CYS A 226 31.35 -10.47 -4.51
C CYS A 226 29.98 -9.80 -4.73
N ALA A 227 29.31 -10.10 -5.84
CA ALA A 227 28.00 -9.57 -6.12
C ALA A 227 26.95 -10.10 -5.12
N ILE A 228 26.97 -11.40 -4.83
CA ILE A 228 26.06 -12.02 -3.86
C ILE A 228 26.29 -11.44 -2.46
N ALA A 229 27.54 -11.34 -1.99
CA ALA A 229 27.85 -10.74 -0.70
C ALA A 229 27.36 -9.28 -0.61
N SER A 230 27.50 -8.50 -1.70
CA SER A 230 26.97 -7.14 -1.77
C SER A 230 25.45 -7.10 -1.70
N ILE A 231 24.76 -8.02 -2.37
CA ILE A 231 23.30 -8.13 -2.30
C ILE A 231 22.85 -8.53 -0.89
N VAL A 232 23.52 -9.49 -0.25
CA VAL A 232 23.24 -9.91 1.13
C VAL A 232 23.33 -8.71 2.08
N ASN A 233 24.39 -7.91 1.98
CA ASN A 233 24.51 -6.69 2.78
C ASN A 233 23.40 -5.67 2.53
N ALA A 234 22.80 -5.67 1.33
CA ALA A 234 21.77 -4.71 0.95
C ALA A 234 20.35 -5.14 1.37
N VAL A 235 20.06 -6.45 1.41
CA VAL A 235 18.67 -6.94 1.59
C VAL A 235 18.50 -8.09 2.60
N ASP A 236 19.59 -8.60 3.18
CA ASP A 236 19.60 -9.64 4.24
C ASP A 236 18.64 -10.83 3.98
N PRO A 237 18.79 -11.58 2.87
CA PRO A 237 17.88 -12.67 2.54
C PRO A 237 18.17 -13.94 3.34
N GLU A 238 17.14 -14.75 3.61
CA GLU A 238 17.28 -16.10 4.18
C GLU A 238 17.94 -17.08 3.19
N VAL A 239 17.72 -16.85 1.89
CA VAL A 239 18.20 -17.72 0.81
C VAL A 239 18.47 -16.96 -0.48
N VAL A 240 19.57 -17.31 -1.15
CA VAL A 240 19.90 -16.89 -2.52
C VAL A 240 19.78 -18.10 -3.44
N ILE A 241 18.92 -17.98 -4.46
CA ILE A 241 18.62 -19.03 -5.42
C ILE A 241 19.35 -18.72 -6.73
N LEU A 242 20.11 -19.68 -7.23
CA LEU A 242 20.79 -19.56 -8.53
C LEU A 242 20.10 -20.45 -9.55
N GLY A 243 19.52 -19.83 -10.58
CA GLY A 243 18.87 -20.50 -11.71
C GLY A 243 19.54 -20.20 -13.05
N GLY A 244 19.02 -20.78 -14.12
CA GLY A 244 19.50 -20.55 -15.50
C GLY A 244 20.61 -21.50 -15.95
N GLY A 245 20.97 -21.41 -17.24
CA GLY A 245 21.86 -22.37 -17.90
C GLY A 245 23.28 -22.43 -17.34
N VAL A 246 23.80 -21.33 -16.78
CA VAL A 246 25.12 -21.31 -16.11
C VAL A 246 25.07 -22.07 -14.79
N ALA A 247 23.95 -22.04 -14.06
CA ALA A 247 23.79 -22.75 -12.80
C ALA A 247 23.82 -24.29 -12.97
N LEU A 248 23.58 -24.79 -14.18
CA LEU A 248 23.68 -26.21 -14.52
C LEU A 248 25.12 -26.76 -14.47
N ALA A 249 26.13 -25.90 -14.29
CA ALA A 249 27.51 -26.33 -14.02
C ALA A 249 27.65 -27.10 -12.68
N GLY A 250 26.65 -27.05 -11.81
CA GLY A 250 26.59 -27.88 -10.60
C GLY A 250 27.80 -27.64 -9.68
N PRO A 251 28.47 -28.69 -9.18
CA PRO A 251 29.63 -28.54 -8.29
C PRO A 251 30.73 -27.63 -8.85
N ALA A 252 30.91 -27.58 -10.17
CA ALA A 252 31.89 -26.69 -10.81
C ALA A 252 31.59 -25.19 -10.61
N LEU A 253 30.34 -24.83 -10.29
CA LEU A 253 29.94 -23.49 -9.87
C LEU A 253 29.84 -23.36 -8.35
N PHE A 254 29.06 -24.25 -7.71
CA PHE A 254 28.68 -24.08 -6.31
C PHE A 254 29.86 -24.27 -5.33
N ASP A 255 30.80 -25.18 -5.63
CA ASP A 255 31.96 -25.42 -4.75
C ASP A 255 32.96 -24.24 -4.73
N PRO A 256 33.42 -23.69 -5.87
CA PRO A 256 34.24 -22.48 -5.85
C PRO A 256 33.46 -21.27 -5.33
N LEU A 257 32.16 -21.16 -5.61
CA LEU A 257 31.35 -20.05 -5.13
C LEU A 257 31.27 -20.01 -3.59
N ALA A 258 31.02 -21.17 -2.97
CA ALA A 258 30.98 -21.28 -1.51
C ALA A 258 32.32 -20.87 -0.88
N ARG A 259 33.43 -21.38 -1.44
CA ARG A 259 34.79 -21.02 -0.98
C ARG A 259 35.10 -19.53 -1.12
N ASP A 260 34.64 -18.90 -2.20
CA ASP A 260 34.88 -17.47 -2.42
C ASP A 260 34.00 -16.60 -1.51
N LEU A 261 32.76 -17.01 -1.24
CA LEU A 261 31.88 -16.31 -0.29
C LEU A 261 32.40 -16.37 1.14
N ASP A 262 32.95 -17.50 1.57
CA ASP A 262 33.60 -17.63 2.89
C ASP A 262 34.67 -16.55 3.13
N ARG A 263 35.24 -15.96 2.06
CA ARG A 263 36.28 -14.93 2.13
C ARG A 263 35.74 -13.51 2.26
N VAL A 264 34.53 -13.25 1.75
CA VAL A 264 34.01 -11.87 1.57
C VAL A 264 32.68 -11.62 2.27
N GLU A 265 31.96 -12.66 2.66
CA GLU A 265 30.67 -12.54 3.32
C GLU A 265 30.82 -12.03 4.76
N TRP A 266 30.08 -10.98 5.08
CA TRP A 266 29.94 -10.54 6.46
C TRP A 266 28.90 -11.41 7.17
N ARG A 267 29.30 -12.08 8.26
CA ARG A 267 28.49 -13.08 8.98
C ARG A 267 28.13 -12.64 10.40
N PRO A 268 27.22 -11.67 10.57
CA PRO A 268 26.74 -11.31 11.89
C PRO A 268 26.13 -12.54 12.57
N LEU A 269 26.39 -12.69 13.87
CA LEU A 269 25.94 -13.84 14.67
C LEU A 269 26.44 -15.21 14.17
N GLY A 270 27.50 -15.24 13.37
CA GLY A 270 28.05 -16.48 12.80
C GLY A 270 27.14 -17.14 11.76
N ARG A 271 26.18 -16.41 11.19
CA ARG A 271 25.25 -16.92 10.18
C ARG A 271 25.72 -16.58 8.78
N ALA A 272 25.71 -17.58 7.91
CA ALA A 272 25.95 -17.45 6.48
C ALA A 272 24.62 -17.51 5.72
N VAL A 273 24.52 -16.80 4.60
CA VAL A 273 23.42 -16.90 3.67
C VAL A 273 23.39 -18.29 3.05
N ARG A 274 22.19 -18.85 2.90
CA ARG A 274 22.02 -20.15 2.25
C ARG A 274 21.98 -19.96 0.74
N ILE A 275 22.84 -20.64 0.00
CA ILE A 275 22.85 -20.61 -1.47
C ILE A 275 22.41 -21.96 -2.02
N VAL A 276 21.39 -21.94 -2.88
CA VAL A 276 20.77 -23.15 -3.41
C VAL A 276 20.51 -23.04 -4.92
N PRO A 277 20.55 -24.16 -5.66
CA PRO A 277 20.07 -24.17 -7.04
C PRO A 277 18.55 -23.97 -7.08
N ALA A 278 18.06 -23.35 -8.16
CA ALA A 278 16.63 -23.29 -8.46
C ALA A 278 16.03 -24.71 -8.61
N ALA A 279 14.86 -24.94 -8.02
CA ALA A 279 14.24 -26.27 -7.97
C ALA A 279 13.21 -26.50 -9.08
N LEU A 280 12.56 -25.45 -9.58
CA LEU A 280 11.50 -25.54 -10.59
C LEU A 280 12.03 -25.52 -12.02
N GLY A 281 13.29 -25.11 -12.20
CA GLY A 281 13.95 -25.04 -13.50
C GLY A 281 13.12 -24.24 -14.50
N ASP A 282 12.82 -24.87 -15.63
CA ASP A 282 12.10 -24.28 -16.76
C ASP A 282 10.65 -23.89 -16.48
N LEU A 283 10.09 -24.31 -15.35
CA LEU A 283 8.72 -23.99 -14.96
C LEU A 283 8.62 -22.81 -13.98
N ALA A 284 9.73 -22.30 -13.46
CA ALA A 284 9.72 -21.26 -12.44
C ALA A 284 8.92 -20.02 -12.89
N GLY A 285 9.17 -19.56 -14.13
CA GLY A 285 8.47 -18.41 -14.73
C GLY A 285 6.97 -18.64 -14.86
N ALA A 286 6.56 -19.78 -15.43
CA ALA A 286 5.15 -20.12 -15.60
C ALA A 286 4.41 -20.24 -14.25
N LEU A 287 4.98 -20.97 -13.28
CA LEU A 287 4.36 -21.12 -11.96
C LEU A 287 4.24 -19.80 -11.22
N GLY A 288 5.26 -18.94 -11.28
CA GLY A 288 5.18 -17.62 -10.66
C GLY A 288 4.20 -16.68 -11.35
N ALA A 289 4.09 -16.74 -12.68
CA ALA A 289 3.08 -15.99 -13.42
C ALA A 289 1.67 -16.41 -12.99
N ALA A 290 1.41 -17.72 -12.90
CA ALA A 290 0.15 -18.26 -12.39
C ALA A 290 -0.11 -17.78 -10.95
N ARG A 291 0.89 -17.88 -10.07
CA ARG A 291 0.79 -17.42 -8.68
C ARG A 291 0.42 -15.94 -8.59
N ARG A 292 1.05 -15.06 -9.38
CA ARG A 292 0.71 -13.64 -9.38
C ARG A 292 -0.71 -13.39 -9.86
N ALA A 293 -1.17 -14.12 -10.88
CA ALA A 293 -2.54 -13.98 -11.36
C ALA A 293 -3.55 -14.38 -10.27
N MET A 294 -3.25 -15.42 -9.49
CA MET A 294 -4.04 -15.84 -8.33
C MET A 294 -3.95 -14.82 -7.17
N GLU A 295 -2.78 -14.25 -6.87
CA GLU A 295 -2.61 -13.23 -5.82
C GLU A 295 -3.31 -11.92 -6.16
N ALA A 296 -3.26 -11.50 -7.42
CA ALA A 296 -3.96 -10.30 -7.89
C ALA A 296 -5.48 -10.48 -7.92
N ALA A 297 -5.95 -11.74 -7.95
CA ALA A 297 -7.34 -12.07 -7.66
C ALA A 297 -7.62 -12.23 -6.15
N GLY A 298 -6.58 -12.52 -5.35
CA GLY A 298 -6.64 -12.92 -3.95
C GLY A 298 -7.51 -14.17 -3.74
N PRO A 299 -7.47 -14.82 -2.55
CA PRO A 299 -8.67 -15.53 -2.12
C PRO A 299 -9.75 -14.46 -2.02
N SER A 300 -10.71 -14.42 -2.96
CA SER A 300 -11.65 -13.30 -3.19
C SER A 300 -11.67 -12.34 -2.00
N ALA A 301 -10.84 -11.31 -2.03
CA ALA A 301 -10.74 -10.39 -0.90
C ALA A 301 -12.12 -9.77 -0.82
N GLY A 302 -12.94 -10.28 0.09
CA GLY A 302 -14.36 -9.95 0.09
C GLY A 302 -14.53 -8.46 0.28
N PRO A 303 -15.76 -7.93 0.12
CA PRO A 303 -16.04 -6.50 0.31
C PRO A 303 -15.43 -5.90 1.59
N ALA A 304 -15.30 -6.71 2.65
CA ALA A 304 -14.63 -6.34 3.90
C ALA A 304 -13.11 -6.07 3.73
N ALA A 305 -12.38 -6.95 3.04
CA ALA A 305 -10.95 -6.76 2.82
C ALA A 305 -10.67 -5.56 1.90
N GLU A 306 -11.51 -5.35 0.88
CA GLU A 306 -11.45 -4.12 0.06
C GLU A 306 -11.70 -2.87 0.91
N TYR A 307 -12.71 -2.89 1.79
CA TYR A 307 -12.99 -1.78 2.70
C TYR A 307 -11.80 -1.45 3.60
N LEU A 308 -11.18 -2.46 4.22
CA LEU A 308 -10.01 -2.29 5.06
C LEU A 308 -8.82 -1.74 4.28
N GLN A 309 -8.59 -2.22 3.05
CA GLN A 309 -7.56 -1.68 2.17
C GLN A 309 -7.80 -0.20 1.83
N ARG A 310 -9.06 0.20 1.61
CA ARG A 310 -9.40 1.61 1.38
C ARG A 310 -9.25 2.46 2.64
N CYS A 311 -9.51 1.90 3.82
CA CYS A 311 -9.25 2.57 5.10
C CYS A 311 -7.76 2.90 5.30
N HIS A 312 -6.84 2.05 4.82
CA HIS A 312 -5.41 2.39 4.84
C HIS A 312 -5.12 3.70 4.08
N GLY A 313 -5.78 3.96 2.95
CA GLY A 313 -5.67 5.22 2.23
C GLY A 313 -6.17 6.43 3.04
N LEU A 314 -7.21 6.27 3.87
CA LEU A 314 -7.67 7.33 4.78
C LEU A 314 -6.61 7.66 5.85
N VAL A 315 -5.93 6.63 6.38
CA VAL A 315 -4.81 6.81 7.32
C VAL A 315 -3.70 7.63 6.69
N GLU A 316 -3.33 7.34 5.44
CA GLU A 316 -2.29 8.09 4.71
C GLU A 316 -2.68 9.57 4.52
N VAL A 317 -3.94 9.86 4.17
CA VAL A 317 -4.43 11.25 4.02
C VAL A 317 -4.39 11.99 5.34
N VAL A 318 -4.81 11.38 6.45
CA VAL A 318 -4.76 11.99 7.77
C VAL A 318 -3.31 12.21 8.22
N ALA A 319 -2.42 11.23 8.01
CA ALA A 319 -1.02 11.31 8.38
C ALA A 319 -0.30 12.47 7.66
N ALA A 320 -0.69 12.80 6.44
CA ALA A 320 -0.12 13.90 5.67
C ALA A 320 -0.51 15.30 6.20
N GLN A 321 -1.46 15.42 7.14
CA GLN A 321 -2.00 16.69 7.63
C GLN A 321 -1.41 17.18 8.96
N GLN A 322 -0.14 16.86 9.24
CA GLN A 322 0.53 17.25 10.50
C GLN A 322 0.43 18.75 10.81
N GLY A 323 0.62 19.61 9.79
CA GLY A 323 0.55 21.07 9.96
C GLY A 323 -0.84 21.57 10.40
N PRO A 324 -1.92 21.31 9.63
CA PRO A 324 -3.28 21.64 10.05
C PRO A 324 -3.70 21.05 11.40
N ILE A 325 -3.34 19.79 11.67
CA ILE A 325 -3.62 19.11 12.95
C ILE A 325 -2.94 19.87 14.11
N ALA A 326 -1.66 20.22 13.96
CA ALA A 326 -0.92 20.98 14.97
C ALA A 326 -1.56 22.35 15.23
N ARG A 327 -1.96 23.08 14.18
CA ARG A 327 -2.64 24.38 14.31
C ARG A 327 -3.98 24.26 15.04
N ALA A 328 -4.79 23.24 14.74
CA ALA A 328 -6.04 22.98 15.44
C ALA A 328 -5.77 22.70 16.94
N ALA A 329 -4.76 21.89 17.23
CA ALA A 329 -4.38 21.56 18.60
C ALA A 329 -3.86 22.78 19.38
N ASP A 330 -3.14 23.71 18.74
CA ASP A 330 -2.70 24.98 19.37
C ASP A 330 -3.90 25.82 19.82
N LEU A 331 -4.89 26.00 18.94
CA LEU A 331 -6.12 26.74 19.25
C LEU A 331 -6.88 26.10 20.42
N PHE A 332 -7.03 24.78 20.38
CA PHE A 332 -7.78 24.02 21.39
C PHE A 332 -7.07 24.01 22.75
N ALA A 333 -5.76 23.78 22.76
CA ALA A 333 -4.98 23.84 24.00
C ALA A 333 -5.00 25.24 24.60
N GLY A 334 -4.93 26.30 23.78
CA GLY A 334 -5.03 27.69 24.24
C GLY A 334 -6.33 27.97 24.97
N ALA A 335 -7.48 27.54 24.42
CA ALA A 335 -8.77 27.66 25.09
C ALA A 335 -8.81 26.91 26.43
N ILE A 336 -8.33 25.66 26.45
CA ILE A 336 -8.37 24.81 27.65
C ILE A 336 -7.48 25.38 28.76
N LEU A 337 -6.27 25.86 28.42
CA LEU A 337 -5.34 26.50 29.36
C LEU A 337 -5.88 27.82 29.93
N ALA A 338 -6.67 28.56 29.15
CA ALA A 338 -7.37 29.75 29.60
C ALA A 338 -8.58 29.44 30.52
N GLY A 339 -8.80 28.17 30.88
CA GLY A 339 -9.96 27.74 31.68
C GLY A 339 -11.29 27.87 30.93
N ARG A 340 -11.22 27.93 29.60
CA ARG A 340 -12.33 27.98 28.64
C ARG A 340 -12.51 26.61 27.98
N MET A 341 -13.37 26.52 26.95
CA MET A 341 -13.72 25.24 26.32
C MET A 341 -13.64 25.28 24.79
N VAL A 342 -13.49 24.09 24.21
CA VAL A 342 -13.64 23.86 22.77
C VAL A 342 -15.04 23.32 22.51
N HIS A 343 -15.90 24.08 21.83
CA HIS A 343 -17.25 23.65 21.50
C HIS A 343 -17.24 22.73 20.27
N VAL A 344 -17.78 21.52 20.40
CA VAL A 344 -17.75 20.50 19.34
C VAL A 344 -19.16 20.25 18.84
N PHE A 345 -19.39 20.46 17.55
CA PHE A 345 -20.70 20.29 16.93
C PHE A 345 -20.63 19.43 15.66
N GLY A 346 -21.63 18.57 15.48
CA GLY A 346 -21.84 17.78 14.27
C GLY A 346 -23.30 17.35 14.19
N SER A 347 -23.91 17.49 13.01
CA SER A 347 -25.28 17.03 12.75
C SER A 347 -25.28 15.65 12.09
N GLY A 348 -26.40 14.94 12.20
CA GLY A 348 -26.53 13.60 11.65
C GLY A 348 -25.44 12.66 12.17
N HIS A 349 -24.89 11.82 11.29
CA HIS A 349 -23.79 10.92 11.64
C HIS A 349 -22.51 11.65 12.06
N SER A 350 -22.37 12.95 11.77
CA SER A 350 -21.21 13.73 12.23
C SER A 350 -21.16 13.86 13.76
N ARG A 351 -22.28 13.59 14.46
CA ARG A 351 -22.34 13.40 15.91
C ARG A 351 -21.31 12.42 16.45
N ILE A 352 -20.97 11.37 15.69
CA ILE A 352 -20.02 10.34 16.16
C ILE A 352 -18.68 10.98 16.55
N MET A 353 -18.20 11.96 15.77
CA MET A 353 -16.96 12.68 16.08
C MET A 353 -17.09 13.58 17.32
N VAL A 354 -18.30 14.06 17.61
CA VAL A 354 -18.59 14.85 18.82
C VAL A 354 -18.44 13.96 20.05
N GLU A 355 -19.06 12.78 20.04
CA GLU A 355 -19.00 11.80 21.14
C GLU A 355 -17.61 11.17 21.30
N GLU A 356 -16.92 10.90 20.20
CA GLU A 356 -15.55 10.36 20.21
C GLU A 356 -14.54 11.35 20.82
N THR A 357 -14.85 12.65 20.78
CA THR A 357 -14.02 13.69 21.39
C THR A 357 -14.08 13.62 22.92
N TRP A 358 -15.29 13.66 23.51
CA TRP A 358 -15.52 13.65 24.97
C TRP A 358 -16.99 13.33 25.30
N PRO A 359 -17.31 12.55 26.36
CA PRO A 359 -16.43 11.77 27.24
C PRO A 359 -16.30 10.29 26.83
N ARG A 360 -15.09 9.75 26.83
CA ARG A 360 -14.79 8.30 26.69
C ARG A 360 -13.42 7.95 27.27
N TYR A 361 -13.12 6.68 27.49
CA TYR A 361 -11.75 6.28 27.86
C TYR A 361 -10.72 6.76 26.83
N GLY A 362 -9.64 7.36 27.32
CA GLY A 362 -8.60 8.02 26.52
C GLY A 362 -8.89 9.48 26.18
N SER A 363 -10.00 10.08 26.66
CA SER A 363 -10.24 11.52 26.56
C SER A 363 -10.24 12.22 27.92
N PHE A 364 -10.33 13.55 27.89
CA PHE A 364 -10.17 14.43 29.05
C PHE A 364 -11.02 15.71 28.93
N PRO A 365 -11.32 16.40 30.05
CA PRO A 365 -12.11 17.63 30.06
C PRO A 365 -11.49 18.77 29.24
N GLY A 366 -12.34 19.71 28.81
CA GLY A 366 -11.93 20.86 28.00
C GLY A 366 -12.70 20.98 26.68
N PHE A 367 -13.37 19.91 26.26
CA PHE A 367 -14.30 19.91 25.14
C PHE A 367 -15.75 19.99 25.64
N ASN A 368 -16.58 20.77 24.97
CA ASN A 368 -18.00 20.93 25.23
C ASN A 368 -18.80 20.32 24.05
N PRO A 369 -19.27 19.07 24.17
CA PRO A 369 -20.10 18.41 23.16
C PRO A 369 -21.46 19.12 23.03
N ILE A 370 -21.77 19.67 21.86
CA ILE A 370 -23.10 20.22 21.56
C ILE A 370 -23.85 19.18 20.72
N VAL A 371 -24.63 18.33 21.38
CA VAL A 371 -25.42 17.27 20.75
C VAL A 371 -26.90 17.69 20.70
N GLU A 372 -27.32 18.23 19.56
CA GLU A 372 -28.72 18.56 19.32
C GLU A 372 -29.49 17.30 18.88
N LEU A 373 -30.32 16.76 19.79
CA LEU A 373 -31.02 15.49 19.55
C LEU A 373 -32.00 15.56 18.38
N SER A 374 -32.58 16.73 18.10
CA SER A 374 -33.46 16.91 16.93
C SER A 374 -32.73 16.74 15.59
N LEU A 375 -31.39 16.81 15.58
CA LEU A 375 -30.55 16.65 14.39
C LEU A 375 -29.78 15.33 14.37
N THR A 376 -29.75 14.57 15.47
CA THR A 376 -28.76 13.49 15.66
C THR A 376 -29.33 12.23 16.32
N HIS A 377 -30.65 12.16 16.52
CA HIS A 377 -31.31 10.98 17.06
C HIS A 377 -31.65 10.00 15.93
N HIS A 378 -30.85 8.93 15.80
CA HIS A 378 -30.94 7.99 14.68
C HIS A 378 -31.70 6.69 14.96
N ALA A 379 -32.19 6.49 16.19
CA ALA A 379 -32.92 5.28 16.57
C ALA A 379 -34.25 5.11 15.79
N PRO A 380 -35.13 6.13 15.70
CA PRO A 380 -36.28 6.08 14.80
C PRO A 380 -35.83 6.35 13.34
N VAL A 381 -35.87 5.33 12.50
CA VAL A 381 -35.65 5.51 11.05
C VAL A 381 -36.85 6.21 10.40
N VAL A 382 -38.06 5.80 10.78
CA VAL A 382 -39.35 6.35 10.37
C VAL A 382 -40.24 6.61 11.60
N GLY A 383 -41.28 7.43 11.43
CA GLY A 383 -42.20 7.78 12.50
C GLY A 383 -41.91 9.15 13.12
N ALA A 384 -42.37 9.35 14.36
CA ALA A 384 -42.10 10.58 15.10
C ALA A 384 -40.60 10.74 15.34
N ASN A 385 -40.07 11.94 15.08
CA ASN A 385 -38.64 12.24 15.14
C ASN A 385 -37.74 11.34 14.26
N GLY A 386 -38.29 10.83 13.14
CA GLY A 386 -37.55 9.99 12.20
C GLY A 386 -36.51 10.74 11.35
N GLN A 387 -35.77 10.01 10.51
CA GLN A 387 -34.66 10.58 9.73
C GLN A 387 -35.06 11.71 8.78
N ARG A 388 -36.27 11.67 8.21
CA ARG A 388 -36.74 12.71 7.28
C ARG A 388 -36.86 14.07 7.98
N GLN A 389 -37.35 14.09 9.22
CA GLN A 389 -37.48 15.29 10.03
C GLN A 389 -36.10 15.83 10.42
N ALA A 390 -35.18 14.98 10.87
CA ALA A 390 -33.82 15.40 11.19
C ALA A 390 -33.10 16.02 9.97
N MET A 391 -33.16 15.36 8.81
CA MET A 391 -32.57 15.87 7.56
C MET A 391 -33.17 17.21 7.09
N PHE A 392 -34.46 17.42 7.35
CA PHE A 392 -35.11 18.71 7.10
C PHE A 392 -34.57 19.78 8.06
N LEU A 393 -34.55 19.50 9.37
CA LEU A 393 -34.08 20.43 10.41
C LEU A 393 -32.62 20.83 10.24
N GLU A 394 -31.74 19.92 9.76
CA GLU A 394 -30.34 20.23 9.41
C GLU A 394 -30.20 21.38 8.39
N ASN A 395 -31.28 21.68 7.67
CA ASN A 395 -31.32 22.69 6.63
C ASN A 395 -32.30 23.84 6.93
N VAL A 396 -32.77 23.98 8.18
CA VAL A 396 -33.62 25.10 8.62
C VAL A 396 -32.74 26.27 9.07
N PRO A 397 -32.76 27.41 8.34
CA PRO A 397 -31.98 28.59 8.74
C PRO A 397 -32.38 29.14 10.11
N GLY A 398 -31.39 29.63 10.86
CA GLY A 398 -31.57 30.24 12.17
C GLY A 398 -31.67 29.24 13.33
N LEU A 399 -31.73 27.92 13.07
CA LEU A 399 -31.70 26.90 14.13
C LEU A 399 -30.35 26.92 14.88
N ALA A 400 -29.23 27.12 14.17
CA ALA A 400 -27.91 27.19 14.78
C ALA A 400 -27.83 28.27 15.86
N GLU A 401 -28.34 29.47 15.59
CA GLU A 401 -28.35 30.56 16.58
C GLU A 401 -29.21 30.23 17.81
N ARG A 402 -30.30 29.46 17.64
CA ARG A 402 -31.10 29.00 18.79
C ARG A 402 -30.34 28.01 19.66
N ILE A 403 -29.54 27.14 19.05
CA ILE A 403 -28.65 26.22 19.78
C ILE A 403 -27.58 27.02 20.52
N LEU A 404 -26.88 27.92 19.83
CA LEU A 404 -25.78 28.73 20.40
C LEU A 404 -26.24 29.65 21.54
N ARG A 405 -27.45 30.19 21.46
CA ARG A 405 -28.03 31.05 22.52
C ARG A 405 -28.10 30.37 23.89
N ASN A 406 -28.09 29.04 23.95
CA ASN A 406 -28.10 28.29 25.22
C ASN A 406 -26.74 28.30 25.94
N PHE A 407 -25.70 28.96 25.41
CA PHE A 407 -24.37 28.97 25.97
C PHE A 407 -23.74 30.38 25.93
N ASP A 408 -23.04 30.77 27.00
CA ASP A 408 -22.16 31.94 27.09
C ASP A 408 -20.83 31.67 26.38
N ILE A 409 -20.89 31.71 25.05
CA ILE A 409 -19.78 31.49 24.13
C ILE A 409 -19.06 32.81 23.84
N ARG A 410 -17.77 32.87 24.13
CA ARG A 410 -16.95 34.08 23.95
C ARG A 410 -15.45 33.76 23.91
N PRO A 411 -14.59 34.65 23.38
CA PRO A 411 -13.15 34.42 23.41
C PRO A 411 -12.65 34.28 24.86
N PRO A 412 -11.61 33.45 25.13
CA PRO A 412 -10.85 32.66 24.16
C PRO A 412 -11.37 31.21 23.96
N ASP A 413 -12.69 30.98 23.95
CA ASP A 413 -13.23 29.68 23.50
C ASP A 413 -12.75 29.35 22.06
N ALA A 414 -12.84 28.07 21.68
CA ALA A 414 -12.60 27.62 20.31
C ALA A 414 -13.74 26.70 19.85
N ALA A 415 -13.82 26.42 18.55
CA ALA A 415 -14.87 25.56 18.01
C ALA A 415 -14.33 24.51 17.03
N LEU A 416 -14.94 23.32 17.07
CA LEU A 416 -14.77 22.23 16.12
C LEU A 416 -16.14 21.91 15.50
N VAL A 417 -16.28 22.10 14.19
CA VAL A 417 -17.51 21.79 13.45
C VAL A 417 -17.25 20.66 12.47
N VAL A 418 -18.03 19.60 12.54
CA VAL A 418 -17.86 18.40 11.72
C VAL A 418 -19.01 18.26 10.72
N SER A 419 -18.68 18.19 9.43
CA SER A 419 -19.65 17.94 8.36
C SER A 419 -18.97 17.35 7.14
N SER A 420 -19.27 16.09 6.78
CA SER A 420 -18.61 15.40 5.67
C SER A 420 -18.73 16.17 4.34
N SER A 421 -19.92 16.65 3.98
CA SER A 421 -20.14 17.44 2.76
C SER A 421 -19.83 18.93 2.94
N GLY A 422 -19.80 19.44 4.17
CA GLY A 422 -19.66 20.87 4.47
C GLY A 422 -20.79 21.74 3.92
N CYS A 423 -21.93 21.17 3.52
CA CYS A 423 -22.96 21.85 2.74
C CYS A 423 -24.30 22.06 3.48
N ASN A 424 -24.46 21.47 4.66
CA ASN A 424 -25.69 21.61 5.46
C ASN A 424 -25.78 23.01 6.08
N VAL A 425 -26.98 23.61 6.04
CA VAL A 425 -27.21 24.99 6.51
C VAL A 425 -26.80 25.14 7.98
N VAL A 426 -27.29 24.27 8.86
CA VAL A 426 -27.02 24.39 10.30
C VAL A 426 -25.54 24.25 10.63
N SER A 427 -24.80 23.34 9.98
CA SER A 427 -23.36 23.21 10.19
C SER A 427 -22.60 24.49 9.80
N VAL A 428 -22.97 25.11 8.67
CA VAL A 428 -22.36 26.37 8.22
C VAL A 428 -22.72 27.51 9.16
N GLU A 429 -24.01 27.65 9.53
CA GLU A 429 -24.46 28.69 10.45
C GLU A 429 -23.87 28.54 11.86
N MET A 430 -23.61 27.31 12.33
CA MET A 430 -22.90 27.09 13.60
C MET A 430 -21.50 27.69 13.54
N ALA A 431 -20.74 27.41 12.47
CA ALA A 431 -19.42 28.01 12.26
C ALA A 431 -19.48 29.55 12.14
N GLU A 432 -20.45 30.08 11.41
CA GLU A 432 -20.67 31.53 11.33
C GLU A 432 -21.00 32.15 12.70
N GLY A 433 -21.87 31.50 13.47
CA GLY A 433 -22.26 31.94 14.81
C GLY A 433 -21.10 31.93 15.81
N PHE A 434 -20.20 30.96 15.70
CA PHE A 434 -18.94 30.95 16.47
C PHE A 434 -18.01 32.10 16.04
N ARG A 435 -17.81 32.31 14.74
CA ARG A 435 -16.96 33.41 14.23
C ARG A 435 -17.51 34.78 14.56
N ALA A 436 -18.83 34.97 14.50
CA ALA A 436 -19.49 36.21 14.90
C ALA A 436 -19.26 36.56 16.38
N ARG A 437 -18.99 35.54 17.21
CA ARG A 437 -18.62 35.67 18.62
C ARG A 437 -17.09 35.73 18.85
N GLY A 438 -16.29 35.79 17.78
CA GLY A 438 -14.83 35.94 17.84
C GLY A 438 -14.05 34.66 18.11
N LEU A 439 -14.67 33.48 17.97
CA LEU A 439 -13.98 32.20 18.14
C LEU A 439 -13.24 31.80 16.86
N ASN A 440 -12.11 31.12 17.04
CA ASN A 440 -11.47 30.38 15.95
C ASN A 440 -12.23 29.07 15.70
N VAL A 441 -12.50 28.76 14.44
CA VAL A 441 -13.27 27.58 14.00
C VAL A 441 -12.38 26.63 13.23
N VAL A 442 -12.37 25.38 13.68
CA VAL A 442 -11.78 24.24 12.97
C VAL A 442 -12.91 23.43 12.33
N ALA A 443 -12.79 23.13 11.04
CA ALA A 443 -13.71 22.26 10.33
C ALA A 443 -13.11 20.87 10.08
N VAL A 444 -13.92 19.83 10.22
CA VAL A 444 -13.62 18.49 9.67
C VAL A 444 -14.60 18.20 8.54
N VAL A 445 -14.07 17.98 7.34
CA VAL A 445 -14.84 17.69 6.13
C VAL A 445 -14.19 16.54 5.35
N SER A 446 -14.91 15.96 4.40
CA SER A 446 -14.33 15.05 3.40
C SER A 446 -14.05 15.88 2.14
N ARG A 447 -12.83 16.36 1.92
CA ARG A 447 -12.55 17.49 0.99
C ARG A 447 -13.04 17.21 -0.43
N ARG A 448 -12.75 16.04 -0.97
CA ARG A 448 -13.21 15.63 -2.32
C ARG A 448 -14.73 15.57 -2.42
N HIS A 449 -15.40 15.09 -1.37
CA HIS A 449 -16.85 15.06 -1.31
C HIS A 449 -17.45 16.47 -1.17
N CYS A 450 -16.86 17.31 -0.31
CA CYS A 450 -17.23 18.70 -0.12
C CYS A 450 -17.11 19.48 -1.44
N ASP A 451 -16.00 19.36 -2.15
CA ASP A 451 -15.76 20.02 -3.44
C ASP A 451 -16.79 19.59 -4.49
N ALA A 452 -17.12 18.30 -4.56
CA ALA A 452 -18.14 17.75 -5.47
C ALA A 452 -19.59 18.08 -5.08
N SER A 453 -19.84 18.52 -3.84
CA SER A 453 -21.18 18.81 -3.34
C SER A 453 -21.60 20.25 -3.59
N ARG A 454 -22.91 20.49 -3.76
CA ARG A 454 -23.49 21.84 -3.83
C ARG A 454 -23.97 22.28 -2.45
N SER A 455 -23.59 23.50 -2.04
CA SER A 455 -24.06 24.08 -0.77
C SER A 455 -25.58 24.28 -0.79
N ARG A 456 -26.21 24.04 0.37
CA ARG A 456 -27.63 24.34 0.63
C ARG A 456 -27.82 25.68 1.35
N HIS A 457 -26.72 26.31 1.78
CA HIS A 457 -26.75 27.60 2.44
C HIS A 457 -27.21 28.69 1.45
N PRO A 458 -28.10 29.64 1.84
CA PRO A 458 -28.63 30.66 0.92
C PRO A 458 -27.56 31.51 0.22
N ARG A 459 -26.41 31.71 0.89
CA ARG A 459 -25.25 32.44 0.34
C ARG A 459 -24.29 31.56 -0.48
N GLY A 460 -24.58 30.27 -0.65
CA GLY A 460 -23.69 29.32 -1.34
C GLY A 460 -22.44 28.90 -0.56
N LEU A 461 -22.27 29.39 0.68
CA LEU A 461 -21.12 29.10 1.53
C LEU A 461 -21.06 27.62 1.93
N LYS A 462 -19.85 27.08 1.99
CA LYS A 462 -19.54 25.78 2.59
C LYS A 462 -18.80 25.98 3.91
N LEU A 463 -18.79 24.95 4.74
CA LEU A 463 -18.13 24.98 6.04
C LEU A 463 -16.64 25.41 5.98
N PRO A 464 -15.83 24.96 4.99
CA PRO A 464 -14.46 25.45 4.83
C PRO A 464 -14.34 26.96 4.60
N ASP A 465 -15.33 27.61 3.97
CA ASP A 465 -15.30 29.05 3.65
C ASP A 465 -15.42 29.92 4.92
N VAL A 466 -15.97 29.33 5.99
CA VAL A 466 -16.22 29.99 7.27
C VAL A 466 -15.39 29.38 8.41
N SER A 467 -14.24 28.77 8.10
CA SER A 467 -13.35 28.13 9.09
C SER A 467 -11.89 28.58 8.94
N ASP A 468 -11.16 28.65 10.06
CA ASP A 468 -9.76 29.08 10.11
C ASP A 468 -8.76 27.94 9.83
N VAL A 469 -9.17 26.71 10.17
CA VAL A 469 -8.45 25.47 9.88
C VAL A 469 -9.43 24.44 9.33
N VAL A 470 -9.03 23.71 8.30
CA VAL A 470 -9.84 22.65 7.68
C VAL A 470 -9.03 21.37 7.68
N LEU A 471 -9.64 20.29 8.16
CA LEU A 471 -9.08 18.95 8.23
C LEU A 471 -9.88 18.03 7.31
N ASP A 472 -9.18 17.24 6.49
CA ASP A 472 -9.74 16.33 5.50
C ASP A 472 -9.77 14.89 6.00
N THR A 473 -10.94 14.26 6.02
CA THR A 473 -11.09 12.83 6.38
C THR A 473 -10.48 11.89 5.34
N GLY A 474 -10.27 12.36 4.10
CA GLY A 474 -9.82 11.57 2.96
C GLY A 474 -10.92 10.76 2.27
N ALA A 475 -12.16 10.80 2.76
CA ALA A 475 -13.26 10.03 2.18
C ALA A 475 -13.62 10.50 0.76
N PRO A 476 -14.03 9.57 -0.13
CA PRO A 476 -14.31 9.88 -1.52
C PRO A 476 -15.64 10.63 -1.70
N PRO A 477 -15.92 11.19 -2.89
CA PRO A 477 -17.24 11.73 -3.21
C PRO A 477 -18.34 10.69 -2.99
N GLY A 478 -19.40 11.09 -2.29
CA GLY A 478 -20.51 10.21 -1.93
C GLY A 478 -20.23 9.31 -0.71
N ASP A 479 -19.05 9.43 -0.11
CA ASP A 479 -18.60 8.78 1.13
C ASP A 479 -18.41 7.25 1.07
N ALA A 480 -19.21 6.56 0.25
CA ALA A 480 -19.15 5.12 0.10
C ALA A 480 -17.91 4.66 -0.68
N MET A 481 -17.26 3.61 -0.18
CA MET A 481 -15.91 3.21 -0.59
C MET A 481 -15.88 1.94 -1.44
N VAL A 482 -16.79 0.98 -1.28
CA VAL A 482 -16.70 -0.35 -1.89
C VAL A 482 -17.71 -0.53 -3.02
N SER A 483 -17.27 -0.98 -4.19
CA SER A 483 -18.15 -1.23 -5.34
C SER A 483 -18.41 -2.73 -5.49
N LEU A 484 -19.69 -3.11 -5.66
CA LEU A 484 -20.09 -4.51 -5.76
C LEU A 484 -20.75 -4.81 -7.11
N PRO A 485 -20.50 -5.98 -7.73
CA PRO A 485 -21.26 -6.43 -8.89
C PRO A 485 -22.77 -6.41 -8.61
N GLY A 486 -23.54 -5.84 -9.52
CA GLY A 486 -25.00 -5.71 -9.38
C GLY A 486 -25.48 -4.45 -8.64
N LEU A 487 -24.58 -3.66 -8.04
CA LEU A 487 -24.92 -2.33 -7.51
C LEU A 487 -24.45 -1.23 -8.46
N THR A 488 -25.32 -0.26 -8.70
CA THR A 488 -25.00 0.95 -9.49
C THR A 488 -24.23 2.00 -8.69
N THR A 489 -24.20 1.86 -7.36
CA THR A 489 -23.55 2.79 -6.43
C THR A 489 -22.71 2.03 -5.40
N PRO A 490 -21.62 2.63 -4.89
CA PRO A 490 -20.80 2.00 -3.87
C PRO A 490 -21.50 1.95 -2.50
N VAL A 491 -20.98 1.11 -1.60
CA VAL A 491 -21.42 0.93 -0.21
C VAL A 491 -20.27 1.16 0.77
N SER A 492 -20.59 1.21 2.07
CA SER A 492 -19.66 1.31 3.20
C SER A 492 -18.94 2.68 3.30
N PRO A 493 -19.29 3.53 4.28
CA PRO A 493 -18.78 4.90 4.36
C PRO A 493 -17.32 4.98 4.84
N GLY A 494 -16.59 6.01 4.41
CA GLY A 494 -15.22 6.29 4.85
C GLY A 494 -15.09 7.45 5.85
N SER A 495 -15.99 8.44 5.79
CA SER A 495 -15.85 9.72 6.50
C SER A 495 -15.83 9.57 8.02
N THR A 496 -16.54 8.59 8.57
CA THR A 496 -16.50 8.29 10.01
C THR A 496 -15.14 7.77 10.44
N VAL A 497 -14.52 6.86 9.66
CA VAL A 497 -13.19 6.33 9.96
C VAL A 497 -12.16 7.45 9.93
N GLY A 498 -12.13 8.23 8.84
CA GLY A 498 -11.24 9.39 8.72
C GLY A 498 -11.49 10.46 9.79
N GLY A 499 -12.75 10.72 10.13
CA GLY A 499 -13.15 11.65 11.20
C GLY A 499 -12.64 11.21 12.57
N CYS A 500 -12.80 9.93 12.92
CA CYS A 500 -12.28 9.36 14.17
C CYS A 500 -10.75 9.42 14.25
N LEU A 501 -10.05 9.20 13.14
CA LEU A 501 -8.59 9.37 13.07
C LEU A 501 -8.18 10.81 13.38
N LEU A 502 -8.85 11.79 12.76
CA LEU A 502 -8.57 13.22 12.96
C LEU A 502 -8.83 13.69 14.39
N VAL A 503 -10.02 13.43 14.94
CA VAL A 503 -10.36 13.93 16.29
C VAL A 503 -9.43 13.33 17.35
N ASN A 504 -9.03 12.06 17.21
CA ASN A 504 -8.10 11.43 18.13
C ASN A 504 -6.66 11.93 17.95
N ALA A 505 -6.21 12.17 16.72
CA ALA A 505 -4.89 12.77 16.46
C ALA A 505 -4.79 14.20 17.05
N VAL A 506 -5.82 15.03 16.83
CA VAL A 506 -5.89 16.38 17.43
C VAL A 506 -5.93 16.29 18.95
N LYS A 507 -6.74 15.40 19.53
CA LYS A 507 -6.83 15.19 20.99
C LYS A 507 -5.48 14.81 21.61
N ALA A 508 -4.71 13.93 20.96
CA ALA A 508 -3.36 13.58 21.40
C ALA A 508 -2.41 14.80 21.37
N GLU A 509 -2.44 15.57 20.30
CA GLU A 509 -1.64 16.79 20.16
C GLU A 509 -2.04 17.90 21.17
N VAL A 510 -3.32 18.00 21.51
CA VAL A 510 -3.82 18.88 22.58
C VAL A 510 -3.26 18.43 23.93
N ALA A 511 -3.37 17.14 24.28
CA ALA A 511 -2.81 16.61 25.53
C ALA A 511 -1.31 16.90 25.65
N ALA A 512 -0.55 16.70 24.56
CA ALA A 512 0.88 16.99 24.52
C ALA A 512 1.20 18.48 24.77
N ARG A 513 0.35 19.41 24.34
CA ARG A 513 0.49 20.85 24.62
C ARG A 513 0.18 21.18 26.07
N LEU A 514 -0.90 20.61 26.61
CA LEU A 514 -1.30 20.78 28.01
C LEU A 514 -0.20 20.30 28.97
N VAL A 515 0.38 19.12 28.70
CA VAL A 515 1.53 18.57 29.44
C VAL A 515 2.75 19.51 29.35
N ARG A 516 3.11 19.97 28.15
CA ARG A 516 4.24 20.91 27.96
C ARG A 516 4.04 22.24 28.68
N ALA A 517 2.80 22.69 28.82
CA ALA A 517 2.43 23.89 29.56
C ALA A 517 2.39 23.68 31.09
N GLY A 518 2.72 22.50 31.59
CA GLY A 518 2.70 22.18 33.03
C GLY A 518 1.30 21.92 33.60
N HIS A 519 0.30 21.74 32.74
CA HIS A 519 -1.11 21.51 33.12
C HIS A 519 -1.62 20.20 32.49
N PRO A 520 -1.07 19.03 32.85
CA PRO A 520 -1.47 17.75 32.27
C PRO A 520 -2.97 17.51 32.49
N PRO A 521 -3.71 17.03 31.47
CA PRO A 521 -5.14 16.81 31.61
C PRO A 521 -5.46 15.56 32.43
N THR A 522 -6.60 15.56 33.12
CA THR A 522 -7.13 14.37 33.81
C THR A 522 -7.75 13.42 32.79
N VAL A 523 -7.04 12.33 32.44
CA VAL A 523 -7.47 11.39 31.40
C VAL A 523 -8.34 10.28 31.99
N LEU A 524 -9.54 10.07 31.41
CA LEU A 524 -10.37 8.92 31.70
C LEU A 524 -9.60 7.64 31.31
N THR A 525 -9.21 6.87 32.32
CA THR A 525 -8.32 5.71 32.14
C THR A 525 -8.99 4.46 32.67
N ALA A 526 -8.96 3.38 31.89
CA ALA A 526 -9.66 2.15 32.23
C ALA A 526 -8.99 1.43 33.41
N PRO A 527 -9.76 0.65 34.21
CA PRO A 527 -9.22 -0.11 35.35
C PRO A 527 -8.09 -1.06 34.97
N ALA A 528 -8.10 -1.60 33.76
CA ALA A 528 -7.06 -2.50 33.26
C ALA A 528 -5.67 -1.83 33.15
N THR A 529 -5.59 -0.50 33.16
CA THR A 529 -4.32 0.24 33.06
C THR A 529 -3.81 0.75 34.41
N VAL A 530 -4.71 1.18 35.31
CA VAL A 530 -4.34 1.87 36.57
C VAL A 530 -4.92 1.23 37.84
N GLY A 531 -5.69 0.15 37.71
CA GLY A 531 -6.47 -0.43 38.81
C GLY A 531 -7.84 0.24 38.99
N ALA A 532 -8.75 -0.44 39.68
CA ALA A 532 -10.14 0.00 39.82
C ALA A 532 -10.28 1.33 40.59
N GLU A 533 -9.65 1.43 41.75
CA GLU A 533 -9.74 2.62 42.62
C GLU A 533 -9.19 3.88 41.94
N ALA A 534 -8.01 3.80 41.31
CA ALA A 534 -7.43 4.93 40.58
C ALA A 534 -8.26 5.31 39.34
N SER A 535 -8.86 4.32 38.65
CA SER A 535 -9.74 4.57 37.51
C SER A 535 -11.00 5.33 37.92
N GLU A 536 -11.63 4.93 39.02
CA GLU A 536 -12.80 5.61 39.60
C GLU A 536 -12.45 7.05 40.04
N ALA A 537 -11.32 7.24 40.73
CA ALA A 537 -10.87 8.57 41.13
C ALA A 537 -10.61 9.50 39.93
N LEU A 538 -9.97 8.99 38.86
CA LEU A 538 -9.77 9.75 37.62
C LEU A 538 -11.09 10.07 36.92
N PHE A 539 -12.05 9.14 36.95
CA PHE A 539 -13.38 9.34 36.39
C PHE A 539 -14.10 10.50 37.09
N GLU A 540 -14.26 10.43 38.40
CA GLU A 540 -14.94 11.47 39.18
C GLU A 540 -14.23 12.82 39.03
N SER A 541 -12.91 12.87 39.15
CA SER A 541 -12.13 14.11 39.00
C SER A 541 -12.30 14.77 37.63
N ALA A 542 -12.33 13.97 36.56
CA ALA A 542 -12.52 14.49 35.21
C ALA A 542 -13.95 15.04 35.02
N TYR A 543 -14.96 14.35 35.54
CA TYR A 543 -16.36 14.80 35.45
C TYR A 543 -16.59 16.06 36.28
N ASP A 544 -16.00 16.15 37.47
CA ASP A 544 -16.01 17.35 38.31
C ASP A 544 -15.36 18.56 37.63
N GLU A 545 -14.20 18.35 36.97
CA GLU A 545 -13.57 19.42 36.19
C GLU A 545 -14.45 19.87 35.03
N HIS A 546 -15.03 18.92 34.30
CA HIS A 546 -15.95 19.23 33.21
C HIS A 546 -17.17 20.02 33.72
N ALA A 547 -17.79 19.62 34.82
CA ALA A 547 -18.92 20.32 35.43
C ALA A 547 -18.56 21.76 35.82
N ARG A 548 -17.38 21.98 36.44
CA ARG A 548 -16.89 23.32 36.78
C ARG A 548 -16.68 24.21 35.54
N ARG A 549 -16.15 23.66 34.45
CA ARG A 549 -15.97 24.40 33.19
C ARG A 549 -17.32 24.70 32.53
N LEU A 550 -18.21 23.71 32.49
CA LEU A 550 -19.54 23.83 31.88
C LEU A 550 -20.42 24.85 32.62
N ALA A 551 -20.36 24.92 33.95
CA ALA A 551 -21.10 25.91 34.74
C ALA A 551 -20.80 27.37 34.30
N ARG A 552 -19.56 27.65 33.86
CA ARG A 552 -19.17 28.97 33.34
C ARG A 552 -19.84 29.31 32.01
N LEU A 553 -20.26 28.31 31.23
CA LEU A 553 -21.01 28.52 29.99
C LEU A 553 -22.47 28.88 30.24
N TYR A 554 -22.99 28.76 31.46
CA TYR A 554 -24.35 29.17 31.79
C TYR A 554 -24.41 30.44 32.65
N ALA A 555 -23.29 30.80 33.30
CA ALA A 555 -23.23 31.90 34.26
C ALA A 555 -23.64 33.27 33.68
N GLY A 556 -23.35 33.53 32.41
CA GLY A 556 -23.68 34.81 31.73
C GLY A 556 -25.02 34.84 31.00
N LEU A 557 -25.82 33.77 31.06
CA LEU A 557 -27.08 33.73 30.33
C LEU A 557 -28.15 34.60 30.99
N GLY A 558 -28.84 35.41 30.19
CA GLY A 558 -29.92 36.28 30.67
C GLY A 558 -29.46 37.54 31.39
N SER A 559 -28.18 37.66 31.77
CA SER A 559 -27.59 38.92 32.21
C SER A 559 -27.42 39.84 31.01
N LYS A 560 -28.44 40.64 30.71
CA LYS A 560 -28.32 41.75 29.75
C LYS A 560 -27.21 42.69 30.23
N GLY A 561 -26.06 42.67 29.57
CA GLY A 561 -25.16 43.80 29.56
C GLY A 561 -25.81 44.94 28.76
N GLY A 562 -26.03 46.08 29.39
CA GLY A 562 -26.63 47.25 28.75
C GLY A 562 -25.76 47.82 27.64
N ALA A 563 -26.39 48.03 26.49
CA ALA A 563 -26.24 49.15 25.57
C ALA A 563 -27.59 49.19 24.81
N GLY A 564 -28.48 50.17 24.98
CA GLY A 564 -28.23 51.57 25.27
C GLY A 564 -27.74 52.22 23.99
#